data_AF-A0A962QXI4-F1
#
_entry.id   AF-A0A962QXI4-F1
#
_cell.length_a   1.000
_cell.length_b   1.000
_cell.length_c   1.000
_cell.angle_alpha   90.00
_cell.angle_beta   90.00
_cell.angle_gamma   90.00
#
_symmetry.space_group_name_H-M   'P 1'
#
loop_
_entity.id
_entity.type
_entity.pdbx_description
1 polymer ?
#
loop_
_entity_poly.entity_id
_entity_poly.type
_entity_poly.pdbx_seq_one_letter_code
_entity_poly.pdbx_strand_id
1 'polypeptide(L)'
;MNRPAILTQPPMHMPGQQNLALFRIYVAYRSLLSVVLLIMLVSPNTRQLVGSLNPTLYLAVALAYLATSAPLLGSLSSRLHRNQKMLFVVFLVDIAAIMLLADASGGMVSGLPILLVITAAASSVLIANRTLAMLIASVSVLALLFDTVRLILMGVLDSNSLFPAGLLGALIFGVAVMVQAIAGRLGRAEELARNRASDLYNLQRLNEQIVQHMEIGILLVNHDGLVRVMNKAATTLLAPERPVAVEQGRQLADYSDELAYQFEHWKDTGLHRAKPFSILDGSPQVIAHFRELQPNTRGEALVFVEDYTP
;
A
#
# COMPACT_ATOMS: atom_id res chain seq x y z
N MET A 1 -31.17 0.14 10.89
CA MET A 1 -30.01 0.95 10.48
C MET A 1 -29.25 0.16 9.42
N ASN A 2 -29.75 0.17 8.18
CA ASN A 2 -29.18 -0.60 7.07
C ASN A 2 -28.06 0.24 6.44
N ARG A 3 -26.82 -0.19 6.58
CA ARG A 3 -25.71 0.41 5.85
C ARG A 3 -25.75 -0.14 4.42
N PRO A 4 -25.98 0.67 3.37
CA PRO A 4 -25.71 0.23 2.03
C PRO A 4 -24.24 -0.19 1.97
N ALA A 5 -23.93 -1.28 1.27
CA ALA A 5 -22.56 -1.69 1.01
C ALA A 5 -21.83 -0.47 0.43
N ILE A 6 -20.98 0.14 1.26
CA ILE A 6 -20.17 1.28 0.84
C ILE A 6 -19.28 0.70 -0.25
N LEU A 7 -19.49 1.14 -1.48
CA LEU A 7 -18.55 0.99 -2.58
C LEU A 7 -17.27 1.71 -2.16
N THR A 8 -16.48 1.08 -1.29
CA THR A 8 -15.14 1.53 -1.01
C THR A 8 -14.36 1.17 -2.25
N GLN A 9 -14.26 2.12 -3.17
CA GLN A 9 -13.18 2.08 -4.15
C GLN A 9 -11.91 1.80 -3.34
N PRO A 10 -11.13 0.76 -3.70
CA PRO A 10 -9.87 0.51 -3.00
C PRO A 10 -9.09 1.82 -3.02
N PRO A 11 -8.57 2.29 -1.87
CA PRO A 11 -7.86 3.55 -1.81
C PRO A 11 -6.79 3.52 -2.90
N MET A 12 -6.90 4.44 -3.86
CA MET A 12 -5.89 4.60 -4.89
C MET A 12 -4.65 5.19 -4.24
N HIS A 13 -3.87 4.34 -3.57
CA HIS A 13 -2.49 4.65 -3.21
C HIS A 13 -1.72 4.78 -4.52
N MET A 14 -1.62 6.01 -5.01
CA MET A 14 -0.81 6.29 -6.18
C MET A 14 0.64 5.98 -5.82
N PRO A 15 1.38 5.19 -6.61
CA PRO A 15 2.77 4.81 -6.30
C PRO A 15 3.71 6.01 -6.09
N GLY A 16 3.33 7.21 -6.55
CA GLY A 16 4.05 8.45 -6.27
C GLY A 16 3.95 8.96 -4.82
N GLN A 17 2.90 8.62 -4.06
CA GLN A 17 2.74 9.10 -2.67
C GLN A 17 3.68 8.38 -1.70
N GLN A 18 3.83 7.06 -1.82
CA GLN A 18 4.75 6.29 -0.97
C GLN A 18 6.20 6.70 -1.21
N ASN A 19 6.62 6.80 -2.48
CA ASN A 19 7.99 7.22 -2.77
C ASN A 19 8.29 8.65 -2.34
N LEU A 20 7.30 9.56 -2.38
CA LEU A 20 7.45 10.91 -1.84
C LEU A 20 7.57 10.91 -0.32
N ALA A 21 6.82 10.06 0.39
CA ALA A 21 6.96 9.90 1.83
C ALA A 21 8.35 9.39 2.21
N LEU A 22 8.84 8.35 1.52
CA LEU A 22 10.20 7.82 1.70
C LEU A 22 11.27 8.88 1.40
N PHE A 23 11.07 9.69 0.36
CA PHE A 23 11.98 10.78 0.03
C PHE A 23 12.00 11.86 1.12
N ARG A 24 10.84 12.24 1.66
CA ARG A 24 10.75 13.20 2.78
C ARG A 24 11.44 12.68 4.03
N ILE A 25 11.27 11.40 4.36
CA ILE A 25 11.97 10.76 5.48
C ILE A 25 13.48 10.82 5.28
N TYR A 26 13.96 10.55 4.07
CA TYR A 26 15.39 10.64 3.74
C TYR A 26 15.93 12.07 3.87
N VAL A 27 15.21 13.07 3.36
CA VAL A 27 15.61 14.47 3.49
C VAL A 27 15.59 14.93 4.96
N ALA A 28 14.61 14.49 5.75
CA ALA A 28 14.56 14.75 7.18
C ALA A 28 15.78 14.14 7.88
N TYR A 29 16.13 12.88 7.58
CA TYR A 29 17.35 12.23 8.04
C TYR A 29 18.61 13.03 7.66
N ARG A 30 18.74 13.45 6.39
CA ARG A 30 19.88 14.25 5.91
C ARG A 30 20.01 15.56 6.69
N SER A 31 18.89 16.24 6.94
CA SER A 31 18.86 17.49 7.69
C SER A 31 19.26 17.29 9.15
N LEU A 32 18.72 16.26 9.80
CA LEU A 32 19.08 15.87 11.17
C LEU A 32 20.56 15.48 11.26
N LEU A 33 21.05 14.69 10.31
CA LEU A 33 22.44 14.25 10.25
C LEU A 33 23.38 15.46 10.15
N SER A 34 23.08 16.41 9.27
CA SER A 34 23.88 17.64 9.12
C SER A 34 23.95 18.44 10.42
N VAL A 35 22.82 18.56 11.14
CA VAL A 35 22.75 19.23 12.44
C VAL A 35 23.55 18.48 13.49
N VAL A 36 23.41 17.16 13.59
CA VAL A 36 24.15 16.32 14.53
C VAL A 36 25.67 16.42 14.29
N LEU A 37 26.10 16.38 13.03
CA LEU A 37 27.51 16.53 12.64
C LEU A 37 28.09 17.89 13.04
N LEU A 38 27.31 18.97 12.94
CA LEU A 38 27.71 20.29 13.43
C LEU A 38 27.79 20.33 14.96
N ILE A 39 26.81 19.75 15.66
CA ILE A 39 26.79 19.67 17.12
C ILE A 39 28.00 18.88 17.64
N MET A 40 28.37 17.77 16.98
CA MET A 40 29.52 16.96 17.36
C MET A 40 30.85 17.75 17.31
N LEU A 41 30.97 18.73 16.40
CA LEU A 41 32.16 19.58 16.32
C LEU A 41 32.27 20.56 17.50
N VAL A 42 31.13 21.06 17.99
CA VAL A 42 31.06 22.03 19.09
C VAL A 42 31.22 21.33 20.45
N SER A 43 30.74 20.09 20.58
CA SER A 43 30.81 19.33 21.82
C SER A 43 32.25 18.87 22.14
N PRO A 44 32.81 19.21 23.32
CA PRO A 44 34.18 18.87 23.69
C PRO A 44 34.47 17.36 23.67
N ASN A 45 33.48 16.55 24.06
CA ASN A 45 33.63 15.10 24.19
C ASN A 45 33.69 14.37 22.84
N THR A 46 33.11 14.95 21.78
CA THR A 46 33.04 14.34 20.45
C THR A 46 34.04 14.95 19.47
N ARG A 47 34.65 16.09 19.81
CA ARG A 47 35.62 16.80 18.97
C ARG A 47 36.87 15.98 18.65
N GLN A 48 37.22 15.00 19.48
CA GLN A 48 38.32 14.08 19.17
C GLN A 48 37.97 13.10 18.04
N LEU A 49 36.69 12.75 17.88
CA LEU A 49 36.21 11.85 16.83
C LEU A 49 35.97 12.59 15.49
N VAL A 50 35.90 13.91 15.53
CA VAL A 50 35.31 14.72 14.46
C VAL A 50 36.16 15.96 14.18
N GLY A 51 36.63 16.10 12.94
CA GLY A 51 37.48 17.22 12.52
C GLY A 51 38.89 17.19 13.14
N SER A 52 39.39 16.02 13.55
CA SER A 52 40.69 15.84 14.20
C SER A 52 41.87 16.23 13.32
N LEU A 53 41.79 15.97 12.00
CA LEU A 53 42.84 16.31 11.03
C LEU A 53 42.67 17.72 10.47
N ASN A 54 41.43 18.09 10.10
CA ASN A 54 41.15 19.40 9.54
C ASN A 54 39.77 19.94 9.98
N PRO A 55 39.71 20.66 11.12
CA PRO A 55 38.47 21.20 11.65
C PRO A 55 37.80 22.23 10.71
N THR A 56 38.60 22.98 9.94
CA THR A 56 38.09 24.01 9.02
C THR A 56 37.37 23.42 7.83
N LEU A 57 37.97 22.38 7.22
CA LEU A 57 37.34 21.63 6.15
C LEU A 57 36.06 20.94 6.64
N TYR A 58 36.12 20.32 7.83
CA TYR A 58 34.95 19.68 8.43
C TYR A 58 33.77 20.65 8.59
N LEU A 59 34.01 21.83 9.18
CA LEU A 59 32.98 22.86 9.35
C LEU A 59 32.40 23.32 8.01
N ALA A 60 33.26 23.61 7.03
CA ALA A 60 32.84 24.09 5.71
C ALA A 60 31.95 23.05 5.00
N VAL A 61 32.33 21.77 5.03
CA VAL A 61 31.56 20.68 4.41
C VAL A 61 30.25 20.45 5.17
N ALA A 62 30.26 20.47 6.51
CA ALA A 62 29.05 20.28 7.31
C ALA A 62 28.01 21.40 7.07
N LEU A 63 28.46 22.65 6.96
CA LEU A 63 27.60 23.78 6.60
C LEU A 63 27.06 23.66 5.16
N ALA A 64 27.90 23.28 4.20
CA ALA A 64 27.46 23.04 2.82
C ALA A 64 26.47 21.88 2.73
N TYR A 65 26.66 20.82 3.54
CA TYR A 65 25.77 19.68 3.61
C TYR A 65 24.39 20.04 4.20
N LEU A 66 24.37 20.93 5.20
CA LEU A 66 23.13 21.51 5.72
C LEU A 66 22.44 22.41 4.66
N ALA A 67 23.21 23.27 3.99
CA ALA A 67 22.69 24.18 2.98
C ALA A 67 22.05 23.44 1.79
N THR A 68 22.61 22.29 1.39
CA THR A 68 22.02 21.43 0.35
C THR A 68 20.74 20.72 0.80
N SER A 69 20.50 20.59 2.11
CA SER A 69 19.29 19.97 2.67
C SER A 69 18.08 20.93 2.66
N ALA A 70 18.30 22.23 2.84
CA ALA A 70 17.24 23.24 2.87
C ALA A 70 16.32 23.28 1.61
N PRO A 71 16.84 23.30 0.37
CA PRO A 71 15.99 23.33 -0.82
C PRO A 71 15.20 22.03 -1.03
N LEU A 72 15.67 20.91 -0.48
CA LEU A 72 15.02 19.60 -0.60
C LEU A 72 13.77 19.46 0.27
N LEU A 73 13.68 20.22 1.37
CA LEU A 73 12.51 20.27 2.26
C LEU A 73 11.35 21.11 1.66
N GLY A 74 11.65 22.00 0.71
CA GLY A 74 10.68 22.93 0.11
C GLY A 74 10.03 22.44 -1.19
N SER A 75 9.63 23.42 -2.03
CA SER A 75 8.94 23.23 -3.33
C SER A 75 9.64 22.26 -4.30
N LEU A 76 10.96 22.08 -4.17
CA LEU A 76 11.76 21.22 -5.02
C LEU A 76 11.54 19.71 -4.75
N SER A 77 11.01 19.33 -3.60
CA SER A 77 10.77 17.93 -3.20
C SER A 77 9.94 17.15 -4.23
N SER A 78 8.88 17.78 -4.76
CA SER A 78 7.98 17.20 -5.76
C SER A 78 8.66 16.99 -7.12
N ARG A 79 9.50 17.94 -7.56
CA ARG A 79 10.21 17.87 -8.84
C ARG A 79 11.37 16.88 -8.81
N LEU A 80 12.09 16.81 -7.69
CA LEU A 80 13.22 15.90 -7.52
C LEU A 80 12.79 14.44 -7.48
N HIS A 81 11.74 14.11 -6.74
CA HIS A 81 11.29 12.73 -6.63
C HIS A 81 10.96 12.12 -8.01
N ARG A 82 10.43 12.93 -8.93
CA ARG A 82 10.09 12.47 -10.28
C ARG A 82 11.31 12.31 -11.21
N ASN A 83 12.46 12.89 -10.87
CA ASN A 83 13.64 12.89 -11.72
C ASN A 83 14.77 12.02 -11.15
N GLN A 84 14.86 10.77 -11.63
CA GLN A 84 15.88 9.81 -11.18
C GLN A 84 17.32 10.32 -11.33
N LYS A 85 17.61 11.15 -12.34
CA LYS A 85 18.95 11.74 -12.52
C LYS A 85 19.30 12.70 -11.39
N MET A 86 18.31 13.48 -10.92
CA MET A 86 18.52 14.44 -9.84
C MET A 86 18.67 13.72 -8.50
N LEU A 87 17.90 12.66 -8.25
CA LEU A 87 18.11 11.77 -7.10
C LEU A 87 19.52 11.17 -7.09
N PHE A 88 20.00 10.70 -8.24
CA PHE A 88 21.35 10.16 -8.36
C PHE A 88 22.42 11.20 -7.97
N VAL A 89 22.29 12.45 -8.44
CA VAL A 89 23.20 13.55 -8.05
C VAL A 89 23.14 13.84 -6.55
N VAL A 90 21.94 13.82 -5.95
CA VAL A 90 21.78 14.02 -4.49
C VAL A 90 22.58 12.98 -3.71
N PHE A 91 22.49 11.70 -4.07
CA PHE A 91 23.27 10.65 -3.40
C PHE A 91 24.78 10.77 -3.64
N LEU A 92 25.22 11.20 -4.83
CA LEU A 92 26.65 11.47 -5.07
C LEU A 92 27.16 12.61 -4.18
N VAL A 93 26.38 13.68 -4.01
CA VAL A 93 26.71 14.77 -3.08
C VAL A 93 26.78 14.24 -1.64
N ASP A 94 25.90 13.32 -1.25
CA ASP A 94 25.89 12.74 0.09
C ASP A 94 27.12 11.89 0.35
N ILE A 95 27.51 11.04 -0.60
CA ILE A 95 28.75 10.26 -0.54
C ILE A 95 29.95 11.19 -0.43
N ALA A 96 30.03 12.21 -1.30
CA ALA A 96 31.14 13.16 -1.28
C ALA A 96 31.23 13.93 0.05
N ALA A 97 30.10 14.40 0.57
CA ALA A 97 30.06 15.10 1.85
C ALA A 97 30.49 14.20 3.01
N ILE A 98 29.92 12.99 3.11
CA ILE A 98 30.27 12.03 4.18
C ILE A 98 31.75 11.64 4.10
N MET A 99 32.28 11.40 2.90
CA MET A 99 33.68 11.05 2.71
C MET A 99 34.64 12.19 3.04
N LEU A 100 34.32 13.43 2.65
CA LEU A 100 35.13 14.60 3.02
C LEU A 100 35.11 14.87 4.53
N LEU A 101 33.96 14.65 5.19
CA LEU A 101 33.86 14.76 6.64
C LEU A 101 34.65 13.66 7.34
N ALA A 102 34.62 12.44 6.81
CA ALA A 102 35.41 11.32 7.31
C ALA A 102 36.91 11.60 7.15
N ASP A 103 37.37 11.99 5.95
CA ASP A 103 38.76 12.36 5.67
C ASP A 103 39.25 13.45 6.64
N ALA A 104 38.47 14.53 6.83
CA ALA A 104 38.78 15.59 7.78
C ALA A 104 38.85 15.12 9.26
N SER A 105 38.32 13.94 9.57
CA SER A 105 38.19 13.37 10.91
C SER A 105 39.12 12.16 11.15
N GLY A 106 40.01 11.81 10.23
CA GLY A 106 40.87 10.62 10.36
C GLY A 106 40.39 9.40 9.57
N GLY A 107 39.60 9.62 8.53
CA GLY A 107 39.08 8.58 7.64
C GLY A 107 38.18 7.60 8.39
N MET A 108 38.47 6.31 8.25
CA MET A 108 37.65 5.24 8.82
C MET A 108 37.68 5.16 10.34
N VAL A 109 38.76 5.60 10.98
CA VAL A 109 38.90 5.56 12.46
C VAL A 109 37.86 6.48 13.13
N SER A 110 37.42 7.53 12.43
CA SER A 110 36.34 8.42 12.90
C SER A 110 34.99 7.73 13.05
N GLY A 111 34.81 6.57 12.41
CA GLY A 111 33.52 5.88 12.30
C GLY A 111 32.53 6.53 11.35
N LEU A 112 32.77 7.76 10.85
CA LEU A 112 31.84 8.47 9.96
C LEU A 112 31.49 7.73 8.65
N PRO A 113 32.40 6.95 8.03
CA PRO A 113 32.02 6.19 6.82
C PRO A 113 30.89 5.18 7.01
N ILE A 114 30.56 4.78 8.25
CA ILE A 114 29.39 3.92 8.52
C ILE A 114 28.08 4.55 8.02
N LEU A 115 28.02 5.89 7.95
CA LEU A 115 26.85 6.63 7.49
C LEU A 115 26.53 6.34 6.02
N LEU A 116 27.52 5.92 5.21
CA LEU A 116 27.32 5.50 3.83
C LEU A 116 26.39 4.29 3.70
N VAL A 117 26.25 3.47 4.75
CA VAL A 117 25.31 2.34 4.77
C VAL A 117 23.88 2.84 4.62
N ILE A 118 23.53 3.90 5.34
CA ILE A 118 22.18 4.49 5.28
C ILE A 118 21.98 5.15 3.92
N THR A 119 22.98 5.87 3.41
CA THR A 119 22.95 6.48 2.06
C THR A 119 22.73 5.42 0.97
N ALA A 120 23.44 4.29 1.03
CA ALA A 120 23.31 3.18 0.08
C ALA A 120 21.98 2.42 0.21
N ALA A 121 21.48 2.22 1.43
CA ALA A 121 20.16 1.66 1.67
C ALA A 121 19.07 2.57 1.09
N ALA A 122 19.13 3.86 1.39
CA ALA A 122 18.18 4.85 0.91
C ALA A 122 18.19 4.95 -0.63
N SER A 123 19.37 4.94 -1.27
CA SER A 123 19.45 4.94 -2.74
C SER A 123 18.83 3.70 -3.36
N SER A 124 18.97 2.54 -2.72
CA SER A 124 18.39 1.27 -3.17
C SER A 124 16.86 1.21 -3.08
N VAL A 125 16.26 2.03 -2.21
CA VAL A 125 14.80 2.18 -2.10
C VAL A 125 14.29 3.27 -3.06
N LEU A 126 14.96 4.43 -3.08
CA LEU A 126 14.46 5.63 -3.76
C LEU A 126 14.69 5.62 -5.28
N ILE A 127 15.69 4.88 -5.75
CA ILE A 127 15.99 4.77 -7.18
C ILE A 127 15.38 3.47 -7.72
N ALA A 128 14.36 3.61 -8.57
CA ALA A 128 13.71 2.44 -9.17
C ALA A 128 14.65 1.69 -10.14
N ASN A 129 15.63 2.37 -10.73
CA ASN A 129 16.62 1.73 -11.59
C ASN A 129 17.72 1.04 -10.75
N ARG A 130 17.68 -0.29 -10.74
CA ARG A 130 18.62 -1.15 -10.02
C ARG A 130 20.09 -0.87 -10.36
N THR A 131 20.41 -0.56 -11.61
CA THR A 131 21.80 -0.33 -12.01
C THR A 131 22.34 0.97 -11.42
N LEU A 132 21.53 2.03 -11.40
CA LEU A 132 21.90 3.31 -10.77
C LEU A 132 22.06 3.19 -9.25
N ALA A 133 21.17 2.43 -8.59
CA ALA A 133 21.28 2.16 -7.17
C ALA A 133 22.56 1.37 -6.81
N MET A 134 22.88 0.32 -7.55
CA MET A 134 24.12 -0.44 -7.37
C MET A 134 25.36 0.41 -7.68
N LEU A 135 25.27 1.33 -8.63
CA LEU A 135 26.37 2.25 -8.93
C LEU A 135 26.66 3.16 -7.74
N ILE A 136 25.64 3.67 -7.04
CA ILE A 136 25.83 4.47 -5.82
C ILE A 136 26.53 3.65 -4.74
N ALA A 137 26.10 2.42 -4.48
CA ALA A 137 26.77 1.55 -3.53
C ALA A 137 28.24 1.30 -3.93
N SER A 138 28.50 1.06 -5.21
CA SER A 138 29.86 0.85 -5.74
C SER A 138 30.72 2.10 -5.56
N VAL A 139 30.19 3.29 -5.85
CA VAL A 139 30.87 4.57 -5.66
C VAL A 139 31.17 4.82 -4.18
N SER A 140 30.25 4.52 -3.27
CA SER A 140 30.49 4.59 -1.81
C SER A 140 31.67 3.71 -1.39
N VAL A 141 31.70 2.46 -1.85
CA VAL A 141 32.78 1.52 -1.51
C VAL A 141 34.10 1.96 -2.12
N LEU A 142 34.11 2.38 -3.38
CA LEU A 142 35.33 2.88 -4.03
C LEU A 142 35.85 4.13 -3.35
N ALA A 143 34.98 5.07 -2.97
CA ALA A 143 35.38 6.28 -2.25
C ALA A 143 35.98 5.94 -0.88
N LEU A 144 35.37 5.02 -0.13
CA LEU A 144 35.88 4.54 1.16
C LEU A 144 37.26 3.88 1.02
N LEU A 145 37.41 2.96 0.08
CA LEU A 145 38.68 2.26 -0.15
C LEU A 145 39.76 3.23 -0.64
N PHE A 146 39.41 4.13 -1.55
CA PHE A 146 40.32 5.15 -2.07
C PHE A 146 40.83 6.05 -0.94
N ASP A 147 39.94 6.54 -0.09
CA ASP A 147 40.29 7.37 1.06
C ASP A 147 41.19 6.64 2.06
N THR A 148 40.84 5.39 2.38
CA THR A 148 41.64 4.55 3.27
C THR A 148 43.04 4.32 2.72
N VAL A 149 43.17 3.96 1.44
CA VAL A 149 44.47 3.77 0.79
C VAL A 149 45.26 5.08 0.75
N ARG A 150 44.62 6.20 0.43
CA ARG A 150 45.26 7.53 0.42
C ARG A 150 45.85 7.86 1.79
N LEU A 151 45.08 7.67 2.86
CA LEU A 151 45.53 7.97 4.23
C LEU A 151 46.65 7.02 4.71
N ILE A 152 46.66 5.77 4.26
CA ILE A 152 47.77 4.83 4.50
C ILE A 152 49.03 5.32 3.80
N LEU A 153 48.93 5.74 2.53
CA LEU A 153 50.06 6.29 1.77
C LEU A 153 50.61 7.58 2.39
N MET A 154 49.77 8.36 3.05
CA MET A 154 50.16 9.58 3.79
C MET A 154 50.74 9.27 5.19
N GLY A 155 50.75 8.01 5.64
CA GLY A 155 51.24 7.62 6.96
C GLY A 155 50.32 7.99 8.12
N VAL A 156 49.05 8.32 7.83
CA VAL A 156 48.03 8.67 8.85
C VAL A 156 47.35 7.42 9.40
N LEU A 157 47.14 6.41 8.55
CA LEU A 157 46.54 5.12 8.89
C LEU A 157 47.55 3.99 8.70
N ASP A 158 47.39 2.90 9.46
CA ASP A 158 48.14 1.67 9.28
C ASP A 158 47.52 0.77 8.21
N SER A 159 48.31 -0.14 7.63
CA SER A 159 47.82 -1.15 6.68
C SER A 159 46.69 -2.03 7.24
N ASN A 160 46.63 -2.18 8.56
CA ASN A 160 45.58 -2.94 9.25
C ASN A 160 44.18 -2.32 9.10
N SER A 161 44.10 -1.02 8.75
CA SER A 161 42.83 -0.36 8.47
C SER A 161 42.17 -0.86 7.18
N LEU A 162 42.90 -1.48 6.24
CA LEU A 162 42.29 -2.00 5.00
C LEU A 162 41.24 -3.09 5.25
N PHE A 163 41.44 -3.94 6.24
CA PHE A 163 40.51 -5.04 6.51
C PHE A 163 39.15 -4.52 7.00
N PRO A 164 39.07 -3.65 8.04
CA PRO A 164 37.81 -2.99 8.40
C PRO A 164 37.19 -2.17 7.26
N ALA A 165 38.00 -1.54 6.37
CA ALA A 165 37.52 -0.85 5.17
C ALA A 165 36.75 -1.81 4.25
N GLY A 166 37.38 -2.95 3.95
CA GLY A 166 36.83 -3.97 3.08
C GLY A 166 35.57 -4.58 3.67
N LEU A 167 35.54 -4.82 4.98
CA LEU A 167 34.36 -5.34 5.68
C LEU A 167 33.21 -4.33 5.65
N LEU A 168 33.48 -3.06 5.92
CA LEU A 168 32.47 -1.99 5.81
C LEU A 168 31.98 -1.85 4.36
N GLY A 169 32.89 -1.94 3.39
CA GLY A 169 32.53 -1.91 1.97
C GLY A 169 31.62 -3.09 1.58
N ALA A 170 31.94 -4.30 2.04
CA ALA A 170 31.10 -5.48 1.86
C ALA A 170 29.74 -5.31 2.52
N LEU A 171 29.68 -4.68 3.70
CA LEU A 171 28.43 -4.39 4.40
C LEU A 171 27.58 -3.36 3.63
N ILE A 172 28.17 -2.26 3.15
CA ILE A 172 27.48 -1.26 2.31
C ILE A 172 26.86 -1.94 1.09
N PHE A 173 27.64 -2.78 0.40
CA PHE A 173 27.18 -3.48 -0.80
C PHE A 173 26.10 -4.53 -0.48
N GLY A 174 26.30 -5.32 0.58
CA GLY A 174 25.35 -6.33 1.03
C GLY A 174 24.01 -5.74 1.43
N VAL A 175 24.02 -4.63 2.17
CA VAL A 175 22.80 -3.88 2.53
C VAL A 175 22.11 -3.35 1.28
N ALA A 176 22.83 -2.75 0.34
CA ALA A 176 22.25 -2.25 -0.91
C ALA A 176 21.55 -3.37 -1.70
N VAL A 177 22.20 -4.53 -1.86
CA VAL A 177 21.62 -5.70 -2.56
C VAL A 177 20.36 -6.21 -1.84
N MET A 178 20.42 -6.37 -0.51
CA MET A 178 19.30 -6.88 0.28
C MET A 178 18.10 -5.93 0.23
N VAL A 179 18.33 -4.63 0.43
CA VAL A 179 17.29 -3.60 0.39
C VAL A 179 16.67 -3.51 -1.01
N GLN A 180 17.49 -3.56 -2.07
CA GLN A 180 16.99 -3.55 -3.44
C GLN A 180 16.12 -4.76 -3.77
N ALA A 181 16.48 -5.95 -3.25
CA ALA A 181 15.69 -7.16 -3.40
C ALA A 181 14.34 -7.05 -2.69
N ILE A 182 14.33 -6.53 -1.46
CA ILE A 182 13.10 -6.31 -0.65
C ILE A 182 12.19 -5.28 -1.33
N ALA A 183 12.72 -4.11 -1.71
CA ALA A 183 11.97 -3.07 -2.39
C ALA A 183 11.33 -3.59 -3.70
N GLY A 184 12.07 -4.39 -4.47
CA GLY A 184 11.57 -5.01 -5.69
C GLY A 184 10.52 -6.11 -5.46
N ARG A 185 10.54 -6.82 -4.32
CA ARG A 185 9.49 -7.79 -3.96
C ARG A 185 8.23 -7.08 -3.48
N LEU A 186 8.38 -6.03 -2.69
CA LEU A 186 7.27 -5.25 -2.16
C LEU A 186 6.47 -4.58 -3.28
N GLY A 187 7.15 -3.93 -4.24
CA GLY A 187 6.47 -3.31 -5.39
C GLY A 187 5.65 -4.30 -6.22
N ARG A 188 6.15 -5.52 -6.44
CA ARG A 188 5.39 -6.58 -7.14
C ARG A 188 4.20 -7.09 -6.34
N ALA A 189 4.36 -7.19 -5.01
CA ALA A 189 3.27 -7.61 -4.13
C ALA A 189 2.15 -6.56 -4.11
N GLU A 190 2.49 -5.27 -4.10
CA GLU A 190 1.52 -4.17 -4.20
C GLU A 190 0.80 -4.15 -5.54
N GLU A 191 1.52 -4.35 -6.65
CA GLU A 191 0.92 -4.43 -7.99
C GLU A 191 -0.07 -5.60 -8.10
N LEU A 192 0.32 -6.78 -7.56
CA LEU A 192 -0.57 -7.94 -7.52
C LEU A 192 -1.80 -7.71 -6.65
N ALA A 193 -1.63 -7.11 -5.47
CA ALA A 193 -2.74 -6.78 -4.57
C ALA A 193 -3.72 -5.78 -5.22
N ARG A 194 -3.19 -4.80 -5.96
CA ARG A 194 -3.98 -3.82 -6.71
C ARG A 194 -4.80 -4.47 -7.82
N ASN A 195 -4.21 -5.38 -8.59
CA ASN A 195 -4.93 -6.10 -9.64
C ASN A 195 -6.07 -6.93 -9.04
N ARG A 196 -5.80 -7.67 -7.95
CA ARG A 196 -6.84 -8.44 -7.23
C ARG A 196 -7.95 -7.56 -6.68
N ALA A 197 -7.62 -6.40 -6.12
CA ALA A 197 -8.63 -5.46 -5.63
C ALA A 197 -9.52 -4.93 -6.77
N SER A 198 -8.94 -4.69 -7.96
CA SER A 198 -9.70 -4.27 -9.13
C SER A 198 -10.60 -5.39 -9.67
N ASP A 199 -10.12 -6.64 -9.68
CA ASP A 199 -10.89 -7.80 -10.13
C ASP A 199 -12.10 -8.04 -9.20
N LEU A 200 -11.89 -7.95 -7.88
CA LEU A 200 -12.98 -8.07 -6.90
C LEU A 200 -14.02 -6.95 -7.07
N TYR A 201 -13.59 -5.71 -7.31
CA TYR A 201 -14.52 -4.60 -7.57
C TYR A 201 -15.35 -4.84 -8.84
N ASN A 202 -14.71 -5.30 -9.91
CA ASN A 202 -15.39 -5.60 -11.16
C ASN A 202 -16.38 -6.76 -11.00
N LEU A 203 -16.01 -7.82 -10.27
CA LEU A 203 -16.90 -8.94 -9.96
C LEU A 203 -18.10 -8.52 -9.10
N GLN A 204 -17.89 -7.66 -8.10
CA GLN A 204 -18.98 -7.11 -7.29
C GLN A 204 -19.95 -6.29 -8.14
N ARG A 205 -19.42 -5.38 -8.98
CA ARG A 205 -20.24 -4.55 -9.86
C ARG A 205 -21.01 -5.39 -10.88
N LEU A 206 -20.36 -6.41 -11.45
CA LEU A 206 -20.98 -7.31 -12.41
C LEU A 206 -22.07 -8.15 -11.74
N ASN A 207 -21.82 -8.71 -10.55
CA ASN A 207 -22.85 -9.42 -9.79
C ASN A 207 -24.05 -8.52 -9.46
N GLU A 208 -23.83 -7.27 -9.04
CA GLU A 208 -24.93 -6.32 -8.81
C GLU A 208 -25.70 -6.01 -10.10
N GLN A 209 -25.01 -5.81 -11.23
CA GLN A 209 -25.67 -5.57 -12.51
C GLN A 209 -26.47 -6.78 -12.99
N ILE A 210 -25.95 -8.00 -12.84
CA ILE A 210 -26.69 -9.23 -13.13
C ILE A 210 -27.94 -9.26 -12.25
N VAL A 211 -27.81 -9.14 -10.92
CA VAL A 211 -28.96 -9.23 -9.99
C VAL A 211 -30.02 -8.14 -10.25
N GLN A 212 -29.61 -6.95 -10.73
CA GLN A 212 -30.53 -5.86 -11.09
C GLN A 212 -31.24 -6.04 -12.43
N HIS A 213 -30.63 -6.76 -13.38
CA HIS A 213 -31.18 -7.03 -14.72
C HIS A 213 -31.75 -8.46 -14.86
N MET A 214 -31.68 -9.28 -13.81
CA MET A 214 -32.43 -10.53 -13.74
C MET A 214 -33.93 -10.20 -13.76
N GLU A 215 -34.64 -10.73 -14.75
CA GLU A 215 -36.12 -10.65 -14.84
C GLU A 215 -36.79 -11.48 -13.74
N ILE A 216 -36.03 -12.40 -13.14
CA ILE A 216 -36.43 -13.19 -11.98
C ILE A 216 -36.25 -12.34 -10.72
N GLY A 217 -37.35 -12.12 -9.99
CA GLY A 217 -37.35 -11.55 -8.65
C GLY A 217 -36.68 -12.47 -7.66
N ILE A 218 -35.77 -11.94 -6.84
CA ILE A 218 -35.06 -12.69 -5.80
C ILE A 218 -35.37 -12.07 -4.44
N LEU A 219 -35.81 -12.90 -3.50
CA LEU A 219 -36.02 -12.54 -2.10
C LEU A 219 -35.15 -13.42 -1.19
N LEU A 220 -34.57 -12.81 -0.17
CA LEU A 220 -33.95 -13.51 0.96
C LEU A 220 -34.92 -13.49 2.13
N VAL A 221 -35.34 -14.66 2.58
CA VAL A 221 -36.36 -14.86 3.60
C VAL A 221 -35.77 -15.62 4.79
N ASN A 222 -36.10 -15.17 6.00
CA ASN A 222 -35.73 -15.88 7.24
C ASN A 222 -36.71 -17.03 7.53
N HIS A 223 -36.34 -17.95 8.44
CA HIS A 223 -37.18 -19.08 8.83
C HIS A 223 -38.63 -18.71 9.23
N ASP A 224 -38.82 -17.52 9.80
CA ASP A 224 -40.13 -17.00 10.25
C ASP A 224 -40.93 -16.32 9.12
N GLY A 225 -40.54 -16.47 7.85
CA GLY A 225 -41.21 -15.85 6.71
C GLY A 225 -40.95 -14.35 6.55
N LEU A 226 -39.90 -13.82 7.21
CA LEU A 226 -39.54 -12.40 7.15
C LEU A 226 -38.61 -12.11 5.95
N VAL A 227 -39.02 -11.21 5.06
CA VAL A 227 -38.23 -10.77 3.89
C VAL A 227 -37.14 -9.78 4.35
N ARG A 228 -35.87 -10.17 4.19
CA ARG A 228 -34.71 -9.33 4.55
C ARG A 228 -34.15 -8.52 3.39
N VAL A 229 -34.09 -9.12 2.21
CA VAL A 229 -33.54 -8.49 1.01
C VAL A 229 -34.43 -8.86 -0.17
N MET A 230 -34.70 -7.91 -1.06
CA MET A 230 -35.34 -8.15 -2.36
C MET A 230 -34.57 -7.41 -3.45
N ASN A 231 -34.46 -8.01 -4.64
CA ASN A 231 -33.96 -7.30 -5.83
C ASN A 231 -35.08 -6.48 -6.50
N LYS A 232 -34.71 -5.65 -7.48
CA LYS A 232 -35.64 -4.75 -8.19
C LYS A 232 -36.75 -5.49 -8.94
N ALA A 233 -36.45 -6.66 -9.52
CA ALA A 233 -37.45 -7.48 -10.21
C ALA A 233 -38.50 -8.03 -9.23
N ALA A 234 -38.10 -8.47 -8.04
CA ALA A 234 -39.04 -8.92 -7.00
C ALA A 234 -39.96 -7.79 -6.56
N THR A 235 -39.45 -6.55 -6.41
CA THR A 235 -40.31 -5.41 -6.06
C THR A 235 -41.30 -5.10 -7.19
N THR A 236 -40.87 -5.21 -8.45
CA THR A 236 -41.71 -4.91 -9.61
C THR A 236 -42.81 -5.95 -9.80
N LEU A 237 -42.49 -7.23 -9.57
CA LEU A 237 -43.45 -8.32 -9.62
C LEU A 237 -44.40 -8.28 -8.41
N LEU A 238 -43.87 -8.15 -7.18
CA LEU A 238 -44.65 -8.33 -5.95
C LEU A 238 -45.31 -7.08 -5.37
N ALA A 239 -44.85 -5.88 -5.71
CA ALA A 239 -45.38 -4.63 -5.15
C ALA A 239 -45.35 -3.47 -6.18
N PRO A 240 -46.02 -3.60 -7.34
CA PRO A 240 -45.91 -2.64 -8.44
C PRO A 240 -46.36 -1.21 -8.10
N GLU A 241 -47.18 -1.01 -7.06
CA GLU A 241 -47.73 0.31 -6.70
C GLU A 241 -46.96 1.05 -5.59
N ARG A 242 -45.87 0.49 -5.02
CA ARG A 242 -45.22 1.07 -3.83
C ARG A 242 -43.70 1.25 -3.98
N PRO A 243 -43.14 2.39 -3.53
CA PRO A 243 -41.72 2.70 -3.72
C PRO A 243 -40.78 1.88 -2.83
N VAL A 244 -39.67 1.44 -3.43
CA VAL A 244 -38.58 0.55 -2.97
C VAL A 244 -38.00 0.86 -1.57
N ALA A 245 -38.19 2.07 -1.03
CA ALA A 245 -37.50 2.54 0.16
C ALA A 245 -38.09 2.07 1.51
N VAL A 246 -39.25 1.40 1.54
CA VAL A 246 -40.03 1.15 2.78
C VAL A 246 -40.28 -0.34 3.09
N GLU A 247 -39.71 -1.27 2.31
CA GLU A 247 -40.18 -2.67 2.30
C GLU A 247 -39.09 -3.73 2.59
N GLN A 248 -38.15 -3.43 3.48
CA GLN A 248 -37.22 -4.45 4.02
C GLN A 248 -37.63 -4.78 5.46
N GLY A 249 -37.91 -6.05 5.74
CA GLY A 249 -38.33 -6.54 7.07
C GLY A 249 -39.83 -6.75 7.27
N ARG A 250 -40.61 -7.07 6.22
CA ARG A 250 -42.03 -7.46 6.32
C ARG A 250 -42.22 -8.97 6.19
N GLN A 251 -43.37 -9.48 6.61
CA GLN A 251 -43.69 -10.89 6.43
C GLN A 251 -44.12 -11.16 4.98
N LEU A 252 -43.82 -12.34 4.47
CA LEU A 252 -44.27 -12.81 3.15
C LEU A 252 -45.79 -12.66 2.95
N ALA A 253 -46.58 -12.87 4.00
CA ALA A 253 -48.03 -12.72 3.98
C ALA A 253 -48.49 -11.30 3.64
N ASP A 254 -47.68 -10.27 3.98
CA ASP A 254 -48.00 -8.87 3.64
C ASP A 254 -47.89 -8.58 2.13
N TYR A 255 -47.18 -9.44 1.38
CA TYR A 255 -47.02 -9.34 -0.07
C TYR A 255 -48.03 -10.22 -0.81
N SER A 256 -48.19 -11.47 -0.37
CA SER A 256 -49.19 -12.40 -0.90
C SER A 256 -49.39 -13.57 0.08
N ASP A 257 -50.64 -13.80 0.48
CA ASP A 257 -51.01 -14.93 1.34
C ASP A 257 -50.68 -16.28 0.67
N GLU A 258 -50.85 -16.38 -0.65
CA GLU A 258 -50.55 -17.59 -1.42
C GLU A 258 -49.04 -17.89 -1.45
N LEU A 259 -48.20 -16.84 -1.58
CA LEU A 259 -46.75 -16.96 -1.53
C LEU A 259 -46.27 -17.42 -0.14
N ALA A 260 -46.86 -16.89 0.93
CA ALA A 260 -46.57 -17.31 2.30
C ALA A 260 -46.99 -18.76 2.57
N TYR A 261 -48.16 -19.18 2.06
CA TYR A 261 -48.63 -20.56 2.15
C TYR A 261 -47.70 -21.54 1.43
N GLN A 262 -47.27 -21.20 0.21
CA GLN A 262 -46.33 -22.03 -0.55
C GLN A 262 -44.95 -22.13 0.12
N PHE A 263 -44.47 -21.05 0.76
CA PHE A 263 -43.23 -21.04 1.52
C PHE A 263 -43.27 -21.96 2.74
N GLU A 264 -44.31 -21.85 3.58
CA GLU A 264 -44.51 -22.72 4.75
C GLU A 264 -44.66 -24.20 4.35
N HIS A 265 -45.42 -24.46 3.28
CA HIS A 265 -45.58 -25.83 2.78
C HIS A 265 -44.26 -26.44 2.31
N TRP A 266 -43.44 -25.67 1.59
CA TRP A 266 -42.10 -26.10 1.17
C TRP A 266 -41.18 -26.35 2.37
N LYS A 267 -41.23 -25.48 3.39
CA LYS A 267 -40.45 -25.61 4.63
C LYS A 267 -40.79 -26.91 5.37
N ASP A 268 -42.07 -27.27 5.46
CA ASP A 268 -42.55 -28.43 6.21
C ASP A 268 -42.38 -29.76 5.45
N THR A 269 -42.50 -29.74 4.12
CA THR A 269 -42.55 -30.97 3.30
C THR A 269 -41.31 -31.20 2.43
N GLY A 270 -40.48 -30.17 2.23
CA GLY A 270 -39.38 -30.19 1.27
C GLY A 270 -39.81 -30.33 -0.19
N LEU A 271 -41.12 -30.38 -0.48
CA LEU A 271 -41.67 -30.59 -1.81
C LEU A 271 -41.97 -29.24 -2.48
N HIS A 272 -41.43 -29.06 -3.69
CA HIS A 272 -41.72 -27.89 -4.51
C HIS A 272 -43.11 -28.02 -5.12
N ARG A 273 -44.01 -27.09 -4.77
CA ARG A 273 -45.31 -26.95 -5.41
C ARG A 273 -45.40 -25.58 -6.07
N ALA A 274 -44.75 -25.47 -7.22
CA ALA A 274 -44.73 -24.24 -8.01
C ALA A 274 -46.11 -24.05 -8.68
N LYS A 275 -47.06 -23.47 -7.94
CA LYS A 275 -48.39 -23.13 -8.47
C LYS A 275 -48.41 -21.66 -8.86
N PRO A 276 -48.78 -21.32 -10.10
CA PRO A 276 -48.96 -19.93 -10.49
C PRO A 276 -50.01 -19.24 -9.61
N PHE A 277 -49.69 -18.03 -9.14
CA PHE A 277 -50.59 -17.21 -8.33
C PHE A 277 -50.60 -15.77 -8.82
N SER A 278 -51.71 -15.06 -8.61
CA SER A 278 -51.83 -13.63 -8.90
C SER A 278 -51.71 -12.82 -7.61
N ILE A 279 -51.09 -11.66 -7.71
CA ILE A 279 -50.76 -10.82 -6.54
C ILE A 279 -51.86 -9.78 -6.32
N LEU A 280 -52.44 -9.31 -7.41
CA LEU A 280 -53.63 -8.47 -7.46
C LEU A 280 -54.60 -9.08 -8.48
N ASP A 281 -55.89 -8.87 -8.29
CA ASP A 281 -56.89 -9.30 -9.27
C ASP A 281 -56.63 -8.60 -10.61
N GLY A 282 -56.24 -9.40 -11.63
CA GLY A 282 -55.89 -8.92 -12.97
C GLY A 282 -54.40 -8.69 -13.24
N SER A 283 -53.49 -8.97 -12.29
CA SER A 283 -52.05 -8.94 -12.52
C SER A 283 -51.56 -10.20 -13.26
N PRO A 284 -50.38 -10.16 -13.92
CA PRO A 284 -49.72 -11.36 -14.44
C PRO A 284 -49.59 -12.43 -13.34
N GLN A 285 -49.75 -13.70 -13.73
CA GLN A 285 -49.50 -14.79 -12.80
C GLN A 285 -47.99 -14.90 -12.58
N VAL A 286 -47.58 -15.14 -11.35
CA VAL A 286 -46.18 -15.38 -11.02
C VAL A 286 -46.01 -16.78 -10.46
N ILE A 287 -44.84 -17.35 -10.61
CA ILE A 287 -44.47 -18.63 -10.02
C ILE A 287 -43.27 -18.44 -9.09
N ALA A 288 -43.31 -19.08 -7.93
CA ALA A 288 -42.26 -18.99 -6.93
C ALA A 288 -41.51 -20.32 -6.77
N HIS A 289 -40.18 -20.24 -6.77
CA HIS A 289 -39.28 -21.34 -6.48
C HIS A 289 -38.47 -21.04 -5.22
N PHE A 290 -38.39 -22.02 -4.33
CA PHE A 290 -37.74 -21.87 -3.03
C PHE A 290 -36.45 -22.67 -3.01
N ARG A 291 -35.36 -22.13 -2.46
CA ARG A 291 -34.10 -22.86 -2.24
C ARG A 291 -33.49 -22.46 -0.91
N GLU A 292 -32.94 -23.42 -0.20
CA GLU A 292 -32.18 -23.15 1.01
C GLU A 292 -30.82 -22.53 0.66
N LEU A 293 -30.44 -21.44 1.34
CA LEU A 293 -29.20 -20.71 1.03
C LEU A 293 -27.96 -21.50 1.47
N GLN A 294 -28.03 -22.22 2.59
CA GLN A 294 -26.97 -23.07 3.13
C GLN A 294 -27.51 -23.94 4.28
N PRO A 295 -27.27 -25.26 4.28
CA PRO A 295 -27.86 -26.20 5.25
C PRO A 295 -27.41 -26.05 6.71
N ASN A 296 -26.49 -25.12 7.02
CA ASN A 296 -25.91 -24.95 8.38
C ASN A 296 -25.94 -23.50 8.91
N THR A 297 -26.57 -22.56 8.21
CA THR A 297 -26.61 -21.15 8.66
C THR A 297 -28.06 -20.65 8.78
N ARG A 298 -28.56 -20.55 10.01
CA ARG A 298 -29.77 -19.80 10.45
C ARG A 298 -31.09 -19.99 9.66
N GLY A 299 -31.22 -21.00 8.81
CA GLY A 299 -32.49 -21.31 8.13
C GLY A 299 -32.94 -20.22 7.15
N GLU A 300 -32.00 -19.55 6.48
CA GLU A 300 -32.32 -18.55 5.46
C GLU A 300 -32.60 -19.22 4.11
N ALA A 301 -33.67 -18.78 3.44
CA ALA A 301 -34.13 -19.30 2.16
C ALA A 301 -34.11 -18.20 1.08
N LEU A 302 -33.72 -18.60 -0.13
CA LEU A 302 -33.85 -17.82 -1.35
C LEU A 302 -35.18 -18.16 -2.03
N VAL A 303 -35.97 -17.13 -2.32
CA VAL A 303 -37.21 -17.23 -3.10
C VAL A 303 -36.97 -16.57 -4.45
N PHE A 304 -37.18 -17.32 -5.53
CA PHE A 304 -37.14 -16.82 -6.89
C PHE A 304 -38.59 -16.68 -7.39
N VAL A 305 -38.95 -15.52 -7.91
CA VAL A 305 -40.28 -15.20 -8.42
C VAL A 305 -40.13 -14.80 -9.87
N GLU A 306 -40.82 -15.47 -10.78
CA GLU A 306 -40.77 -15.15 -12.22
C GLU A 306 -42.19 -14.99 -12.77
N ASP A 307 -42.33 -14.18 -13.82
CA ASP A 307 -43.59 -13.99 -14.53
C ASP A 307 -43.95 -15.30 -15.27
N TYR A 308 -45.15 -15.81 -15.02
CA TYR A 308 -45.68 -17.01 -15.64
C TYR A 308 -46.53 -16.63 -16.85
N THR A 309 -45.89 -16.64 -18.02
CA THR A 309 -46.56 -16.61 -19.32
C THR A 309 -46.66 -18.04 -19.87
N PRO A 310 -47.86 -18.61 -20.05
CA PRO A 310 -48.06 -19.95 -20.59
C PRO A 310 -47.78 -20.06 -22.09
#